data_AF-A0A9D7F9V3-F1
#
_entry.id   AF-A0A9D7F9V3-F1
#
_cell.length_a   1.000
_cell.length_b   1.000
_cell.length_c   1.000
_cell.angle_alpha   90.00
_cell.angle_beta   90.00
_cell.angle_gamma   90.00
#
_symmetry.space_group_name_H-M   'P 1'
#
loop_
_entity.id
_entity.type
_entity.pdbx_description
1 polymer ?
#
loop_
_entity_poly.entity_id
_entity_poly.type
_entity_poly.pdbx_seq_one_letter_code
_entity_poly.pdbx_strand_id
1 'polypeptide(L)'
;MQQATDLLGKSIRVYIDPQDLTLVQAYFANGAELGPLNAARPWHRSKHSLRLRQEIQRLQRARKLHVSEGKDPVQVYFAYKRGTPGKRAERTPHRTAEASRSLRTQRDLPTPPPSETPEINESSPMVLPVAKPRELALIGKGQVIKVRSE
;
A
#
# COMPACT_ATOMS: atom_id res chain seq x y z
N MET A 1 -7.91 -1.37 -42.11
CA MET A 1 -7.57 -0.33 -41.11
C MET A 1 -8.83 0.48 -40.88
N GLN A 2 -9.53 0.33 -39.75
CA GLN A 2 -10.65 1.21 -39.41
C GLN A 2 -10.10 2.58 -39.02
N GLN A 3 -10.69 3.67 -39.52
CA GLN A 3 -10.24 5.02 -39.20
C GLN A 3 -10.85 5.50 -37.89
N ALA A 4 -10.15 6.39 -37.16
CA ALA A 4 -10.60 6.89 -35.85
C ALA A 4 -11.99 7.56 -35.91
N THR A 5 -12.33 8.17 -37.06
CA THR A 5 -13.62 8.79 -37.33
C THR A 5 -14.77 7.79 -37.33
N ASP A 6 -14.52 6.53 -37.71
CA ASP A 6 -15.55 5.49 -37.80
C ASP A 6 -16.03 5.01 -36.42
N LEU A 7 -15.33 5.38 -35.36
CA LEU A 7 -15.62 5.01 -33.97
C LEU A 7 -16.48 6.05 -33.24
N LEU A 8 -16.71 7.21 -33.86
CA LEU A 8 -17.49 8.29 -33.27
C LEU A 8 -18.95 7.87 -33.07
N GLY A 9 -19.48 8.13 -31.87
CA GLY A 9 -20.88 7.81 -31.51
C GLY A 9 -21.17 6.32 -31.23
N LYS A 10 -20.19 5.43 -31.39
CA LYS A 10 -20.36 4.00 -31.09
C LYS A 10 -20.14 3.71 -29.62
N SER A 11 -21.00 2.88 -29.03
CA SER A 11 -20.83 2.40 -27.67
C SER A 11 -19.76 1.29 -27.61
N ILE A 12 -18.94 1.35 -26.58
CA ILE A 12 -17.91 0.34 -26.28
C ILE A 12 -18.18 -0.27 -24.92
N ARG A 13 -17.92 -1.57 -24.80
CA ARG A 13 -17.92 -2.30 -23.53
C ARG A 13 -16.49 -2.39 -23.04
N VAL A 14 -16.29 -2.09 -21.76
CA VAL A 14 -14.95 -2.08 -21.15
C VAL A 14 -14.96 -3.06 -19.99
N TYR A 15 -14.02 -4.01 -20.02
CA TYR A 15 -13.75 -4.90 -18.90
C TYR A 15 -12.61 -4.33 -18.08
N ILE A 16 -12.87 -4.22 -16.79
CA ILE A 16 -12.04 -3.48 -15.85
C ILE A 16 -11.66 -4.41 -14.71
N ASP A 17 -10.36 -4.48 -14.38
CA ASP A 17 -9.90 -5.05 -13.13
C ASP A 17 -10.16 -4.04 -11.99
N PRO A 18 -10.92 -4.40 -10.94
CA PRO A 18 -11.16 -3.51 -9.80
C PRO A 18 -9.89 -3.00 -9.12
N GLN A 19 -8.78 -3.73 -9.19
CA GLN A 19 -7.50 -3.35 -8.57
C GLN A 19 -6.63 -2.49 -9.47
N ASP A 20 -6.78 -2.60 -10.79
CA ASP A 20 -5.93 -1.91 -11.75
C ASP A 20 -6.73 -1.29 -12.90
N LEU A 21 -6.83 0.03 -12.87
CA LEU A 21 -7.46 0.84 -13.92
C LEU A 21 -6.48 1.36 -14.97
N THR A 22 -5.19 1.03 -14.90
CA THR A 22 -4.18 1.62 -15.82
C THR A 22 -4.38 1.14 -17.24
N LEU A 23 -4.75 -0.13 -17.40
CA LEU A 23 -5.00 -0.80 -18.67
C LEU A 23 -6.34 -1.52 -18.57
N VAL A 24 -7.21 -1.31 -19.56
CA VAL A 24 -8.53 -1.97 -19.62
C VAL A 24 -8.75 -2.56 -20.99
N GLN A 25 -9.45 -3.68 -21.08
CA GLN A 25 -9.78 -4.29 -22.37
C GLN A 25 -11.10 -3.75 -22.88
N ALA A 26 -11.10 -3.26 -24.12
CA ALA A 26 -12.28 -2.70 -24.76
C ALA A 26 -12.77 -3.59 -25.90
N TYR A 27 -14.09 -3.68 -25.99
CA TYR A 27 -14.82 -4.47 -26.96
C TYR A 27 -15.93 -3.61 -27.56
N PHE A 28 -16.25 -3.86 -28.81
CA PHE A 28 -17.41 -3.28 -29.46
C PHE A 28 -18.72 -3.90 -28.94
N ALA A 29 -19.85 -3.24 -29.20
CA ALA A 29 -21.18 -3.77 -28.88
C ALA A 29 -21.48 -5.14 -29.54
N ASN A 30 -20.86 -5.43 -30.70
CA ASN A 30 -20.95 -6.72 -31.39
C ASN A 30 -20.03 -7.81 -30.79
N GLY A 31 -19.22 -7.49 -29.79
CA GLY A 31 -18.27 -8.42 -29.17
C GLY A 31 -16.89 -8.49 -29.84
N ALA A 32 -16.65 -7.76 -30.94
CA ALA A 32 -15.33 -7.68 -31.53
C ALA A 32 -14.35 -6.93 -30.61
N GLU A 33 -13.09 -7.35 -30.59
CA GLU A 33 -12.05 -6.72 -29.79
C GLU A 33 -11.63 -5.37 -30.38
N LEU A 34 -11.67 -4.31 -29.57
CA LEU A 34 -11.07 -3.02 -29.89
C LEU A 34 -9.60 -2.98 -29.45
N GLY A 35 -9.27 -3.77 -28.44
CA GLY A 35 -7.92 -3.88 -27.87
C GLY A 35 -7.77 -3.12 -26.54
N PRO A 36 -6.54 -3.06 -26.02
CA PRO A 36 -6.27 -2.45 -24.72
C PRO A 36 -6.33 -0.93 -24.78
N LEU A 37 -7.06 -0.32 -23.84
CA LEU A 37 -7.10 1.12 -23.61
C LEU A 37 -6.27 1.49 -22.39
N ASN A 38 -5.42 2.51 -22.55
CA ASN A 38 -4.67 3.09 -21.45
C ASN A 38 -5.45 4.21 -20.78
N ALA A 39 -5.31 4.32 -19.45
CA ALA A 39 -5.83 5.45 -18.71
C ALA A 39 -5.23 6.77 -19.22
N ALA A 40 -6.02 7.84 -19.23
CA ALA A 40 -5.54 9.16 -19.63
C ALA A 40 -4.48 9.72 -18.66
N ARG A 41 -3.64 10.65 -19.13
CA ARG A 41 -2.74 11.41 -18.24
C ARG A 41 -3.56 12.21 -17.22
N PRO A 42 -3.19 12.28 -15.93
CA PRO A 42 -1.98 11.73 -15.28
C PRO A 42 -2.14 10.28 -14.72
N TRP A 43 -3.28 9.63 -14.93
CA TRP A 43 -3.65 8.35 -14.29
C TRP A 43 -2.90 7.12 -14.83
N HIS A 44 -2.34 7.18 -16.04
CA HIS A 44 -1.51 6.09 -16.61
C HIS A 44 -0.26 5.68 -15.82
N ARG A 45 0.22 6.48 -14.85
CA ARG A 45 1.56 6.29 -14.26
C ARG A 45 1.63 5.22 -13.18
N SER A 46 0.69 5.22 -12.24
CA SER A 46 0.63 4.26 -11.14
C SER A 46 -0.60 3.40 -11.24
N LYS A 47 -0.45 2.10 -10.93
CA LYS A 47 -1.57 1.19 -10.74
C LYS A 47 -2.48 1.71 -9.63
N HIS A 48 -3.78 1.78 -9.93
CA HIS A 48 -4.77 2.31 -9.00
C HIS A 48 -6.14 1.69 -9.22
N SER A 49 -6.90 1.58 -8.13
CA SER A 49 -8.29 1.13 -8.16
C SER A 49 -9.27 2.28 -8.39
N LEU A 50 -10.49 1.91 -8.81
CA LEU A 50 -11.60 2.85 -8.98
C LEU A 50 -11.93 3.60 -7.68
N ARG A 51 -11.89 2.87 -6.57
CA ARG A 51 -12.11 3.43 -5.23
C ARG A 51 -11.06 4.49 -4.88
N LEU A 52 -9.78 4.20 -5.17
CA LEU A 52 -8.69 5.17 -4.91
C LEU A 52 -8.87 6.43 -5.76
N ARG A 53 -9.20 6.28 -7.04
CA ARG A 53 -9.46 7.40 -7.95
C ARG A 53 -10.62 8.28 -7.47
N GLN A 54 -11.73 7.67 -7.05
CA GLN A 54 -12.88 8.39 -6.49
C GLN A 54 -12.51 9.16 -5.22
N GLU A 55 -11.74 8.54 -4.32
CA GLU A 55 -11.31 9.17 -3.08
C GLU A 55 -10.39 10.38 -3.34
N ILE A 56 -9.43 10.24 -4.27
CA ILE A 56 -8.56 11.34 -4.68
C ILE A 56 -9.37 12.49 -5.27
N GLN A 57 -10.30 12.19 -6.20
CA GLN A 57 -11.15 13.22 -6.79
C GLN A 57 -12.04 13.89 -5.75
N ARG A 58 -12.54 13.15 -4.76
CA ARG A 58 -13.30 13.70 -3.63
C ARG A 58 -12.47 14.69 -2.83
N LEU A 59 -11.21 14.37 -2.53
CA LEU A 59 -10.30 15.27 -1.82
C LEU A 59 -9.93 16.50 -2.64
N GLN A 60 -9.76 16.36 -3.96
CA GLN A 60 -9.54 17.49 -4.87
C GLN A 60 -10.76 18.42 -4.93
N ARG A 61 -11.97 17.87 -5.06
CA ARG A 61 -13.23 18.64 -5.00
C ARG A 61 -13.39 19.37 -3.67
N ALA A 62 -12.96 18.75 -2.57
CA ALA A 62 -12.92 19.37 -1.25
C ALA A 62 -11.74 20.34 -1.04
N ARG A 63 -10.91 20.59 -2.06
CA ARG A 63 -9.68 21.42 -2.01
C ARG A 63 -8.67 21.02 -0.92
N LYS A 64 -8.71 19.77 -0.46
CA LYS A 64 -7.78 19.24 0.56
C LYS A 64 -6.50 18.68 -0.05
N LEU A 65 -6.56 18.31 -1.33
CA LEU A 65 -5.47 17.72 -2.08
C LEU A 65 -5.35 18.46 -3.42
N HIS A 66 -4.17 18.99 -3.71
CA HIS A 66 -3.87 19.60 -5.00
C HIS A 66 -2.89 18.71 -5.77
N VAL A 67 -3.29 18.27 -6.96
CA VAL A 67 -2.44 17.47 -7.85
C VAL A 67 -1.97 18.39 -8.97
N SER A 68 -0.68 18.76 -8.92
CA SER A 68 -0.06 19.57 -9.96
C SER A 68 0.06 18.81 -11.29
N GLU A 69 0.10 19.55 -12.39
CA GLU A 69 0.26 18.99 -13.72
C GLU A 69 1.57 18.20 -13.84
N GLY A 70 1.49 17.02 -14.44
CA GLY A 70 2.66 16.14 -14.57
C GLY A 70 3.10 15.47 -13.26
N LYS A 71 2.37 15.59 -12.14
CA LYS A 71 2.56 14.73 -10.96
C LYS A 71 1.62 13.54 -10.97
N ASP A 72 2.04 12.48 -10.30
CA ASP A 72 1.22 11.28 -10.14
C ASP A 72 0.21 11.48 -8.99
N PRO A 73 -1.11 11.43 -9.26
CA PRO A 73 -2.13 11.62 -8.23
C PRO A 73 -2.05 10.60 -7.09
N VAL A 74 -1.62 9.36 -7.38
CA VAL A 74 -1.54 8.28 -6.39
C VAL A 74 -0.42 8.57 -5.38
N GLN A 75 0.75 9.00 -5.88
CA GLN A 75 1.88 9.37 -5.03
C GLN A 75 1.56 10.59 -4.18
N VAL A 76 0.91 11.60 -4.76
CA VAL A 76 0.47 12.80 -4.04
C VAL A 76 -0.54 12.44 -2.94
N TYR A 77 -1.47 11.51 -3.21
CA TYR A 77 -2.39 11.00 -2.21
C TYR A 77 -1.70 10.27 -1.05
N PHE A 78 -0.74 9.40 -1.35
CA PHE A 78 0.01 8.72 -0.30
C PHE A 78 0.85 9.68 0.54
N ALA A 79 1.47 10.69 -0.08
CA ALA A 79 2.16 11.76 0.64
C ALA A 79 1.21 12.53 1.57
N TYR A 80 0.02 12.89 1.08
CA TYR A 80 -1.02 13.54 1.88
C TYR A 80 -1.48 12.67 3.07
N LYS A 81 -1.66 11.37 2.87
CA LYS A 81 -2.04 10.44 3.94
C LYS A 81 -0.94 10.24 4.97
N ARG A 82 0.34 10.28 4.58
CA ARG A 82 1.46 10.26 5.53
C ARG A 82 1.55 11.54 6.36
N GLY A 83 1.31 12.70 5.74
CA GLY A 83 1.36 13.99 6.42
C GLY A 83 0.15 14.31 7.29
N THR A 84 -0.97 13.63 7.07
CA THR A 84 -2.19 13.83 7.89
C THR A 84 -2.22 12.77 8.99
N PRO A 85 -1.87 13.09 10.26
CA PRO A 85 -2.05 12.15 11.36
C PRO A 85 -3.54 11.77 11.40
N GLY A 86 -3.82 10.47 11.23
CA GLY A 86 -5.19 9.99 11.33
C GLY A 86 -5.74 10.29 12.72
N LYS A 87 -7.06 10.48 12.86
CA LYS A 87 -7.72 10.66 14.16
C LYS A 87 -7.38 9.58 15.20
N ARG A 88 -6.89 8.41 14.77
CA ARG A 88 -6.38 7.34 15.65
C ARG A 88 -4.98 7.63 16.22
N ALA A 89 -4.12 8.33 15.49
CA ALA A 89 -2.80 8.73 15.99
C ALA A 89 -2.94 9.71 17.16
N GLU A 90 -3.85 10.67 17.05
CA GLU A 90 -4.14 11.61 18.17
C GLU A 90 -4.78 10.93 19.38
N ARG A 91 -5.52 9.83 19.18
CA ARG A 91 -6.20 9.10 20.26
C ARG A 91 -5.28 8.19 21.08
N THR A 92 -3.99 8.08 20.75
CA THR A 92 -3.05 7.24 21.52
C THR A 92 -1.85 8.02 22.07
N PRO A 93 -2.07 9.10 22.85
CA PRO A 93 -0.97 9.82 23.51
C PRO A 93 -0.18 8.90 24.45
N HIS A 94 -0.85 7.95 25.10
CA HIS A 94 -0.23 6.97 26.00
C HIS A 94 0.85 6.12 25.32
N ARG A 95 0.56 5.53 24.15
CA ARG A 95 1.54 4.70 23.41
C ARG A 95 2.76 5.49 22.94
N THR A 96 2.56 6.76 22.56
CA THR A 96 3.64 7.64 22.11
C THR A 96 4.52 8.04 23.30
N ALA A 97 3.92 8.30 24.45
CA ALA A 97 4.62 8.57 25.70
C ALA A 97 5.42 7.34 26.19
N GLU A 98 4.84 6.14 26.13
CA GLU A 98 5.54 4.89 26.49
C GLU A 98 6.73 4.64 25.56
N ALA A 99 6.54 4.74 24.24
CA ALA A 99 7.62 4.54 23.27
C ALA A 99 8.79 5.53 23.45
N SER A 100 8.49 6.81 23.69
CA SER A 100 9.53 7.82 23.93
C SER A 100 10.25 7.59 25.26
N ARG A 101 9.56 7.08 26.30
CA ARG A 101 10.18 6.69 27.57
C ARG A 101 11.13 5.50 27.40
N SER A 102 10.73 4.46 26.66
CA SER A 102 11.61 3.32 26.37
C SER A 102 12.86 3.73 25.60
N LEU A 103 12.74 4.64 24.62
CA LEU A 103 13.88 5.16 23.86
C LEU A 103 14.83 6.00 24.71
N ARG A 104 14.31 6.76 25.69
CA ARG A 104 15.15 7.49 26.66
C ARG A 104 15.87 6.52 27.59
N THR A 105 15.17 5.56 28.19
CA THR A 105 15.78 4.53 29.03
C THR A 105 16.89 3.75 28.30
N GLN A 106 16.73 3.46 27.00
CA GLN A 106 17.77 2.81 26.20
C GLN A 106 19.03 3.68 26.01
N ARG A 107 18.91 5.01 25.98
CA ARG A 107 20.05 5.92 25.88
C ARG A 107 20.77 6.13 27.21
N ASP A 108 20.03 6.01 28.32
CA ASP A 108 20.56 6.19 29.67
C ASP A 108 21.16 4.90 30.26
N LEU A 109 21.17 3.78 29.52
CA LEU A 109 21.91 2.58 29.89
C LEU A 109 23.41 2.86 29.78
N PRO A 110 24.22 2.53 30.81
CA PRO A 110 25.68 2.63 30.71
C PRO A 110 26.14 1.77 29.55
N THR A 111 26.94 2.35 28.64
CA THR A 111 27.68 1.57 27.64
C THR A 111 28.43 0.47 28.39
N PRO A 112 28.21 -0.82 28.08
CA PRO A 112 29.06 -1.85 28.65
C PRO A 112 30.51 -1.53 28.26
N PRO A 113 31.48 -1.69 29.18
CA PRO A 113 32.88 -1.42 28.86
C PRO A 113 33.31 -2.26 27.64
N PRO A 114 34.29 -1.78 26.85
CA PRO A 114 34.80 -2.50 25.69
C PRO A 114 35.59 -3.70 26.17
N SER A 115 34.93 -4.85 26.34
CA SER A 115 35.61 -6.13 26.50
C SER A 115 35.99 -6.65 25.12
N GLU A 116 37.25 -6.37 24.78
CA GLU A 116 38.20 -7.26 24.13
C GLU A 116 37.70 -8.06 22.91
N THR A 117 38.19 -7.64 21.74
CA THR A 117 38.47 -8.53 20.61
C THR A 117 39.27 -9.75 21.07
N PRO A 118 38.83 -10.99 20.79
CA PRO A 118 39.78 -12.03 20.47
C PRO A 118 40.14 -11.92 18.99
N GLU A 119 41.44 -11.92 18.76
CA GLU A 119 42.09 -11.99 17.46
C GLU A 119 41.61 -13.18 16.62
N ILE A 120 41.69 -12.96 15.32
CA ILE A 120 41.39 -13.87 14.22
C ILE A 120 42.25 -15.13 14.37
N ASN A 121 41.61 -16.31 14.40
CA ASN A 121 42.26 -17.54 13.97
C ASN A 121 41.47 -18.09 12.77
N GLU A 122 42.04 -17.94 11.59
CA GLU A 122 41.56 -18.53 10.35
C GLU A 122 41.66 -20.06 10.44
N SER A 123 40.54 -20.77 10.51
CA SER A 123 40.34 -22.05 9.81
C SER A 123 39.03 -22.71 10.27
N SER A 124 37.94 -22.50 9.51
CA SER A 124 36.92 -23.51 9.16
C SER A 124 35.74 -22.84 8.43
N PRO A 125 35.15 -23.48 7.39
CA PRO A 125 34.05 -22.89 6.65
C PRO A 125 32.81 -22.73 7.53
N MET A 126 32.30 -21.50 7.55
CA MET A 126 31.12 -21.07 8.30
C MET A 126 29.85 -21.75 7.74
N VAL A 127 29.40 -22.82 8.40
CA VAL A 127 28.01 -23.31 8.25
C VAL A 127 27.16 -22.52 9.23
N LEU A 128 26.32 -21.62 8.70
CA LEU A 128 25.28 -20.96 9.50
C LEU A 128 24.32 -22.04 10.02
N PRO A 129 24.06 -22.15 11.34
CA PRO A 129 23.03 -23.06 11.82
C PRO A 129 21.66 -22.54 11.34
N VAL A 130 20.93 -23.39 10.61
CA VAL A 130 19.54 -23.14 10.21
C VAL A 130 18.74 -22.84 11.48
N ALA A 131 18.23 -21.60 11.57
CA ALA A 131 17.42 -21.16 12.69
C ALA A 131 16.16 -22.02 12.77
N LYS A 132 15.96 -22.71 13.91
CA LYS A 132 14.73 -23.46 14.19
C LYS A 132 13.52 -22.50 14.16
N PRO A 133 12.40 -22.87 13.53
CA PRO A 133 11.23 -21.99 13.46
C PRO A 133 10.68 -21.74 14.87
N ARG A 134 10.41 -20.46 15.19
CA ARG A 134 9.68 -20.07 16.39
C ARG A 134 8.22 -20.48 16.23
N GLU A 135 7.70 -21.30 17.15
CA GLU A 135 6.26 -21.53 17.26
C GLU A 135 5.56 -20.24 17.67
N LEU A 136 4.60 -19.80 16.85
CA LEU A 136 3.73 -18.68 17.16
C LEU A 136 2.64 -19.16 18.11
N ALA A 137 2.76 -18.82 19.39
CA ALA A 137 1.68 -19.02 20.35
C ALA A 137 0.49 -18.12 19.98
N LEU A 138 -0.63 -18.73 19.58
CA LEU A 138 -1.91 -18.05 19.44
C LEU A 138 -2.43 -17.64 20.84
N ILE A 139 -2.20 -16.40 21.23
CA ILE A 139 -2.91 -15.79 22.36
C ILE A 139 -4.28 -15.35 21.85
N GLY A 140 -5.28 -16.19 22.11
CA GLY A 140 -6.64 -16.05 21.60
C GLY A 140 -7.44 -14.89 22.19
N LYS A 141 -8.47 -14.49 21.43
CA LYS A 141 -9.77 -14.11 21.99
C LYS A 141 -10.84 -14.87 21.21
N GLY A 142 -11.46 -15.82 21.90
CA GLY A 142 -12.52 -16.64 21.35
C GLY A 142 -13.75 -15.83 20.98
N GLN A 143 -14.35 -16.20 19.87
CA GLN A 143 -15.74 -15.89 19.56
C GLN A 143 -16.34 -17.14 18.89
N VAL A 144 -16.81 -18.07 19.73
CA VAL A 144 -17.61 -19.22 19.29
C VAL A 144 -19.01 -18.69 19.04
N ILE A 145 -19.41 -18.67 17.77
CA ILE A 145 -20.76 -18.31 17.34
C ILE A 145 -21.59 -19.59 17.48
N LYS A 146 -22.60 -19.57 18.35
CA LYS A 146 -23.54 -20.67 18.55
C LYS A 146 -24.49 -20.72 17.34
N VAL A 147 -24.32 -21.69 16.45
CA VAL A 147 -25.29 -22.02 15.41
C VAL A 147 -26.36 -22.91 16.05
N ARG A 148 -27.61 -22.46 15.97
CA ARG A 148 -28.82 -23.18 16.42
C ARG A 148 -29.36 -23.92 15.20
N SER A 149 -29.27 -25.24 15.21
CA SER A 149 -29.91 -26.09 14.19
C SER A 149 -31.40 -26.23 14.54
N GLU A 150 -32.25 -26.03 13.53
CA GLU A 150 -33.65 -26.49 13.51
C GLU A 150 -33.71 -28.00 13.24
#